data_AF-A0A9P1PYR7-F1
#
_entry.id   AF-A0A9P1PYR7-F1
#
_cell.length_a   1.000
_cell.length_b   1.000
_cell.length_c   1.000
_cell.angle_alpha   90.00
_cell.angle_beta   90.00
_cell.angle_gamma   90.00
#
_symmetry.space_group_name_H-M   'P 1'
#
loop_
_entity.id
_entity.type
_entity.pdbx_description
1 polymer ?
#
loop_
_entity_poly.entity_id
_entity_poly.type
_entity_poly.pdbx_seq_one_letter_code
_entity_poly.pdbx_strand_id
1 'polypeptide(L)'
;MKKIMLCCSAGMSTSMLVKKMVEEAEKRNLEVDIKAFGVVEFEQNVGDYQVVLLGPQVKYMQRDLQNKANAYGIKVEPINMMDYGMQKGAAVLDFALSLIDNNK
;
A
#
# COMPACT_ATOMS: atom_id res chain seq x y z
N MET A 1 12.70 9.72 0.87
CA MET A 1 12.01 8.49 1.32
C MET A 1 10.55 8.48 0.90
N LYS A 2 10.13 7.46 0.12
CA LYS A 2 8.73 7.27 -0.32
C LYS A 2 7.95 6.47 0.73
N LYS A 3 6.75 6.91 1.10
CA LYS A 3 5.95 6.28 2.17
C LYS A 3 4.73 5.56 1.61
N ILE A 4 4.64 4.25 1.82
CA ILE A 4 3.61 3.37 1.28
C ILE A 4 2.83 2.72 2.41
N MET A 5 1.51 2.90 2.40
CA MET A 5 0.60 2.28 3.35
C MET A 5 -0.06 1.06 2.72
N LEU A 6 -0.04 -0.08 3.39
CA LEU A 6 -0.87 -1.24 3.05
C LEU A 6 -2.04 -1.31 4.03
N CYS A 7 -3.26 -1.49 3.52
CA CYS A 7 -4.46 -1.63 4.33
C CYS A 7 -5.11 -2.98 4.08
N CYS A 8 -5.35 -3.73 5.15
CA CYS A 8 -5.95 -5.06 5.08
C CYS A 8 -6.93 -5.30 6.24
N SER A 9 -7.54 -6.48 6.25
CA SER A 9 -8.40 -6.98 7.33
C SER A 9 -7.65 -7.36 8.62
N ALA A 10 -6.41 -6.87 8.80
CA ALA A 10 -5.47 -7.22 9.86
C ALA A 10 -5.04 -8.71 9.87
N GLY A 11 -4.11 -9.09 8.99
CA GLY A 11 -3.64 -10.48 8.88
C GLY A 11 -2.14 -10.65 8.58
N MET A 12 -1.60 -11.82 8.95
CA MET A 12 -0.18 -12.20 8.74
C MET A 12 0.27 -12.11 7.27
N SER A 13 -0.64 -12.35 6.32
CA SER A 13 -0.31 -12.35 4.88
C SER A 13 0.19 -10.99 4.38
N THR A 14 -0.31 -9.89 4.96
CA THR A 14 0.10 -8.53 4.58
C THR A 14 1.50 -8.21 5.12
N SER A 15 1.83 -8.66 6.34
CA SER A 15 3.17 -8.49 6.91
C SER A 15 4.26 -9.20 6.08
N MET A 16 3.95 -10.40 5.56
CA MET A 16 4.87 -11.10 4.65
C MET A 16 5.09 -10.34 3.34
N LEU A 17 4.01 -9.77 2.77
CA LEU A 17 4.13 -8.97 1.55
C LEU A 17 4.95 -7.71 1.79
N VAL A 18 4.70 -6.99 2.89
CA VAL A 18 5.51 -5.82 3.30
C VAL A 18 6.99 -6.19 3.38
N LYS A 19 7.32 -7.30 4.05
CA LYS A 19 8.71 -7.76 4.16
C LYS A 19 9.36 -7.95 2.79
N LYS A 20 8.68 -8.62 1.86
CA LYS A 20 9.20 -8.83 0.49
C LYS A 20 9.32 -7.53 -0.30
N MET A 21 8.42 -6.56 -0.09
CA MET A 21 8.52 -5.24 -0.72
C MET A 21 9.73 -4.46 -0.19
N VAL A 22 9.99 -4.52 1.13
CA VAL A 22 11.16 -3.88 1.76
C VAL A 22 12.45 -4.54 1.28
N GLU A 23 12.54 -5.87 1.30
CA GLU A 23 13.70 -6.62 0.78
C GLU A 23 14.00 -6.26 -0.69
N GLU A 24 12.96 -6.08 -1.51
CA GLU A 24 13.14 -5.67 -2.91
C GLU A 24 13.59 -4.21 -3.04
N ALA A 25 13.05 -3.31 -2.23
CA ALA A 25 13.47 -1.92 -2.22
C ALA A 25 14.94 -1.77 -1.79
N GLU A 26 15.38 -2.54 -0.79
CA GLU A 26 16.78 -2.62 -0.36
C GLU A 26 17.69 -3.09 -1.51
N LYS A 27 17.33 -4.16 -2.21
CA LYS A 27 18.08 -4.64 -3.40
C LYS A 27 18.21 -3.57 -4.48
N ARG A 28 17.21 -2.72 -4.61
CA ARG A 28 17.16 -1.63 -5.61
C ARG A 28 17.75 -0.31 -5.08
N ASN A 29 18.25 -0.28 -3.84
CA ASN A 29 18.73 0.93 -3.17
C ASN A 29 17.68 2.06 -3.16
N LEU A 30 16.41 1.70 -2.97
CA LEU A 30 15.29 2.64 -2.90
C LEU A 30 14.96 2.96 -1.44
N GLU A 31 14.95 4.24 -1.09
CA GLU A 31 14.50 4.70 0.23
C GLU A 31 12.97 4.69 0.31
N VAL A 32 12.42 3.62 0.89
CA VAL A 32 10.98 3.45 1.12
C VAL A 32 10.68 3.14 2.59
N ASP A 33 9.54 3.61 3.08
CA ASP A 33 8.94 3.18 4.34
C ASP A 33 7.59 2.54 4.03
N ILE A 34 7.46 1.25 4.32
CA ILE A 34 6.30 0.43 3.97
C ILE A 34 5.73 -0.16 5.25
N LYS A 35 4.48 0.16 5.57
CA LYS A 35 3.80 -0.34 6.76
C LYS A 35 2.41 -0.85 6.43
N ALA A 36 1.97 -1.87 7.16
CA ALA A 36 0.64 -2.43 7.07
C ALA A 36 -0.20 -2.03 8.27
N PHE A 37 -1.46 -1.67 8.03
CA PHE A 37 -2.42 -1.28 9.05
C PHE A 37 -3.77 -1.98 8.83
N GLY A 38 -4.56 -2.08 9.89
CA GLY A 38 -5.97 -2.39 9.77
C GLY A 38 -6.74 -1.22 9.17
N VAL A 39 -7.88 -1.50 8.50
CA VAL A 39 -8.73 -0.44 7.94
C VAL A 39 -9.23 0.55 9.01
N VAL A 40 -9.38 0.10 10.26
CA VAL A 40 -9.78 0.95 11.39
C VAL A 40 -8.72 2.00 11.75
N GLU A 41 -7.45 1.73 11.46
CA GLU A 41 -6.32 2.64 11.70
C GLU A 41 -6.08 3.59 10.53
N PHE A 42 -6.83 3.44 9.43
CA PHE A 42 -6.59 4.18 8.20
C PHE A 42 -6.63 5.69 8.39
N GLU A 43 -7.70 6.20 9.01
CA GLU A 43 -7.92 7.65 9.14
C GLU A 43 -6.87 8.33 10.01
N GLN A 44 -6.33 7.60 10.99
CA GLN A 44 -5.32 8.13 11.91
C GLN A 44 -3.94 8.24 11.26
N ASN A 45 -3.66 7.43 10.24
CA ASN A 45 -2.32 7.29 9.68
C ASN A 45 -2.21 7.83 8.24
N VAL A 46 -3.29 7.83 7.45
CA VAL A 46 -3.23 8.07 5.99
C VAL A 46 -2.51 9.37 5.61
N GLY A 47 -2.64 10.44 6.40
CA GLY A 47 -2.01 11.72 6.13
C GLY A 47 -0.47 11.72 6.12
N ASP A 48 0.16 10.69 6.69
CA ASP A 48 1.62 10.54 6.70
C ASP A 48 2.19 9.80 5.49
N TYR A 49 1.33 9.32 4.57
CA TYR A 49 1.69 8.45 3.45
C TYR A 49 1.50 9.13 2.09
N GLN A 50 2.02 8.52 1.03
CA GLN A 50 1.90 9.03 -0.35
C GLN A 50 0.96 8.21 -1.22
N VAL A 51 0.75 6.94 -0.84
CA VAL A 51 -0.15 6.01 -1.52
C VAL A 51 -0.66 4.98 -0.52
N VAL A 52 -1.91 4.54 -0.71
CA VAL A 52 -2.48 3.40 0.01
C VAL A 52 -2.77 2.26 -0.95
N LEU A 53 -2.30 1.08 -0.60
CA LEU A 53 -2.59 -0.16 -1.28
C LEU A 53 -3.55 -1.02 -0.45
N LEU A 54 -4.69 -1.38 -1.03
CA LEU A 54 -5.70 -2.21 -0.38
C LEU A 54 -5.48 -3.69 -0.68
N GLY A 55 -5.51 -4.51 0.36
CA GLY A 55 -5.60 -5.96 0.20
C GLY A 55 -6.87 -6.33 -0.60
N PRO A 56 -6.83 -7.36 -1.47
CA PRO A 56 -7.97 -7.73 -2.31
C PRO A 56 -9.26 -7.99 -1.52
N GLN A 57 -9.13 -8.46 -0.28
CA GLN A 57 -10.21 -8.79 0.64
C GLN A 57 -11.05 -7.56 1.06
N VAL A 58 -10.46 -6.37 1.06
CA VAL A 58 -11.11 -5.11 1.47
C VAL A 58 -11.31 -4.16 0.30
N LYS A 59 -11.19 -4.65 -0.95
CA LYS A 59 -11.37 -3.85 -2.17
C LYS A 59 -12.72 -3.10 -2.21
N TYR A 60 -13.78 -3.68 -1.65
CA TYR A 60 -15.10 -3.04 -1.60
C TYR A 60 -15.08 -1.70 -0.84
N MET A 61 -14.11 -1.49 0.05
CA MET A 61 -13.94 -0.25 0.82
C MET A 61 -13.18 0.84 0.05
N GLN A 62 -12.69 0.56 -1.17
CA GLN A 62 -11.86 1.50 -1.94
C GLN A 62 -12.52 2.87 -2.07
N ARG A 63 -13.81 2.93 -2.43
CA ARG A 63 -14.51 4.20 -2.63
C ARG A 63 -14.53 5.03 -1.35
N ASP A 64 -14.84 4.41 -0.22
CA ASP A 64 -14.98 5.11 1.06
C ASP A 64 -13.62 5.56 1.60
N LEU A 65 -12.58 4.74 1.42
CA LEU A 65 -11.21 5.10 1.81
C LEU A 65 -10.61 6.15 0.87
N GLN A 66 -10.87 6.09 -0.44
CA GLN A 66 -10.46 7.11 -1.40
C GLN A 66 -11.09 8.47 -1.05
N ASN A 67 -12.37 8.50 -0.69
CA ASN A 67 -13.03 9.74 -0.27
C ASN A 67 -12.33 10.41 0.92
N LYS A 68 -11.84 9.61 1.88
CA LYS A 68 -11.06 10.10 3.03
C LYS A 68 -9.65 10.54 2.62
N ALA A 69 -8.99 9.76 1.77
CA ALA A 69 -7.64 10.06 1.26
C ALA A 69 -7.58 11.29 0.34
N ASN A 70 -8.69 11.64 -0.33
CA ASN A 70 -8.78 12.82 -1.21
C ASN A 70 -8.40 14.12 -0.48
N ALA A 71 -8.70 14.23 0.83
CA ALA A 71 -8.31 15.39 1.63
C ALA A 71 -6.78 15.59 1.70
N TYR A 72 -6.01 14.53 1.44
CA TYR A 72 -4.55 14.51 1.45
C TYR A 72 -3.95 14.39 0.04
N GLY A 73 -4.79 14.30 -1.01
CA GLY A 73 -4.32 14.04 -2.38
C GLY A 73 -3.74 12.63 -2.58
N ILE A 74 -4.08 11.67 -1.71
CA ILE A 74 -3.51 10.33 -1.71
C ILE A 74 -4.40 9.38 -2.51
N LYS A 75 -3.79 8.56 -3.38
CA LYS A 75 -4.50 7.50 -4.11
C LYS A 75 -4.61 6.22 -3.28
N VAL A 76 -5.76 5.57 -3.40
CA VAL A 76 -6.12 4.32 -2.75
C VAL A 76 -6.47 3.30 -3.83
N GLU A 77 -5.60 2.32 -4.02
CA GLU A 77 -5.76 1.31 -5.09
C GLU A 77 -5.68 -0.12 -4.56
N PRO A 78 -6.52 -1.05 -5.05
CA PRO A 78 -6.44 -2.45 -4.66
C PRO A 78 -5.24 -3.12 -5.32
N ILE A 79 -4.53 -3.93 -4.54
CA ILE A 79 -3.47 -4.80 -5.04
C ILE A 79 -4.11 -5.86 -5.94
N ASN A 80 -3.45 -6.19 -7.05
CA ASN A 80 -3.84 -7.31 -7.89
C ASN A 80 -3.90 -8.61 -7.05
N MET A 81 -5.00 -9.36 -7.17
CA MET A 81 -5.23 -10.57 -6.37
C MET A 81 -4.14 -11.63 -6.57
N MET A 82 -3.63 -11.79 -7.80
CA MET A 82 -2.57 -12.74 -8.10
C MET A 82 -1.25 -12.31 -7.46
N ASP A 83 -0.88 -11.03 -7.56
CA ASP A 83 0.37 -10.52 -6.99
C ASP A 83 0.35 -10.57 -5.46
N TYR A 84 -0.81 -10.29 -4.86
CA TYR A 84 -1.01 -10.46 -3.42
C TYR A 84 -0.91 -11.94 -3.00
N GLY A 85 -1.63 -12.84 -3.68
CA GLY A 85 -1.67 -14.26 -3.36
C GLY A 85 -0.32 -14.98 -3.54
N MET A 86 0.42 -14.61 -4.59
CA MET A 86 1.78 -15.10 -4.85
C MET A 86 2.85 -14.32 -4.08
N GLN A 87 2.46 -13.30 -3.30
CA GLN A 87 3.35 -12.43 -2.54
C GLN A 87 4.49 -11.85 -3.38
N LYS A 88 4.17 -11.29 -4.55
CA LYS A 88 5.16 -10.68 -5.45
C LYS A 88 5.53 -9.27 -4.98
N GLY A 89 6.40 -9.18 -3.97
CA GLY A 89 6.83 -7.89 -3.39
C GLY A 89 7.34 -6.88 -4.42
N ALA A 90 8.11 -7.33 -5.42
CA ALA A 90 8.58 -6.48 -6.51
C ALA A 90 7.44 -5.84 -7.34
N ALA A 91 6.49 -6.65 -7.80
CA ALA A 91 5.37 -6.15 -8.60
C ALA A 91 4.49 -5.16 -7.80
N VAL A 92 4.26 -5.44 -6.52
CA VAL A 92 3.46 -4.57 -5.66
C VAL A 92 4.21 -3.27 -5.32
N LEU A 93 5.54 -3.32 -5.16
CA LEU A 93 6.37 -2.14 -5.00
C LEU A 93 6.34 -1.27 -6.25
N ASP A 94 6.53 -1.85 -7.43
CA ASP A 94 6.48 -1.14 -8.71
C ASP A 94 5.12 -0.46 -8.93
N PHE A 95 4.05 -1.16 -8.57
CA PHE A 95 2.71 -0.59 -8.60
C PHE A 95 2.57 0.62 -7.67
N ALA A 96 3.00 0.50 -6.41
CA ALA A 96 2.97 1.61 -5.46
C ALA A 96 3.75 2.83 -5.96
N LEU A 97 4.97 2.62 -6.47
CA LEU A 97 5.83 3.68 -6.98
C LEU A 97 5.20 4.38 -8.18
N SER A 98 4.58 3.63 -9.10
CA SER A 98 3.90 4.19 -10.27
C SER A 98 2.74 5.13 -9.88
N LEU A 99 2.03 4.83 -8.79
CA LEU A 99 0.95 5.68 -8.30
C LEU A 99 1.47 6.97 -7.66
N ILE A 100 2.60 6.90 -6.96
CA ILE A 100 3.27 8.07 -6.39
C ILE A 100 3.79 8.99 -7.50
N ASP A 101 4.45 8.42 -8.52
CA ASP A 101 5.07 9.21 -9.58
C ASP A 101 4.03 9.82 -10.54
N ASN A 102 2.86 9.19 -10.73
CA ASN A 102 1.73 9.74 -11.50
C ASN A 102 0.87 10.78 -10.72
N ASN A 103 1.19 11.04 -9.46
CA ASN A 103 0.54 12.07 -8.63
C ASN A 103 1.36 13.37 -8.53
N LYS A 104 2.52 13.43 -9.21
CA LYS A 104 3.28 14.67 -9.44
C LYS A 104 2.82 15.35 -10.72
#